data_AF-A0A6G2VV28-F1
#
_entry.id   AF-A0A6G2VV28-F1
#
_cell.length_a   1.000
_cell.length_b   1.000
_cell.length_c   1.000
_cell.angle_alpha   90.00
_cell.angle_beta   90.00
_cell.angle_gamma   90.00
#
_symmetry.space_group_name_H-M   'P 1'
#
loop_
_entity.id
_entity.type
_entity.pdbx_description
1 polymer ?
#
loop_
_entity_poly.entity_id
_entity_poly.type
_entity_poly.pdbx_seq_one_letter_code
_entity_poly.pdbx_strand_id
1 'polypeptide(L)' 'APTLLVVGGADHLVLDLNRDAQTRLRCENRLEVVPGATHLFEEPGTLERATELARDWFTDHMAPAHV' A
#
# COMPACT_ATOMS: atom_id res chain seq x y z
N ALA A 1 13.15 5.00 -4.35
CA ALA A 1 12.94 4.85 -2.90
C ALA A 1 12.16 3.56 -2.67
N PRO A 2 12.22 2.94 -1.47
CA PRO A 2 11.32 1.85 -1.11
C PRO A 2 9.86 2.27 -1.35
N THR A 3 9.04 1.43 -2.00
CA THR A 3 7.67 1.76 -2.37
C THR A 3 6.66 0.71 -1.88
N LEU A 4 5.70 1.14 -1.08
CA LEU A 4 4.51 0.35 -0.76
C LEU A 4 3.36 0.70 -1.70
N LEU A 5 2.77 -0.30 -2.34
CA LEU A 5 1.53 -0.21 -3.08
C LEU A 5 0.41 -0.77 -2.20
N VAL A 6 -0.59 0.05 -1.82
CA VAL A 6 -1.75 -0.39 -1.04
C VAL A 6 -2.99 -0.27 -1.91
N VAL A 7 -3.73 -1.38 -2.09
CA VAL A 7 -4.89 -1.44 -2.99
C VAL A 7 -6.07 -2.11 -2.32
N GLY A 8 -7.28 -1.60 -2.58
CA GLY A 8 -8.50 -2.25 -2.13
C GLY A 8 -8.77 -3.55 -2.89
N GLY A 9 -9.07 -4.64 -2.16
CA GLY A 9 -9.26 -5.96 -2.74
C GLY A 9 -10.51 -6.11 -3.63
N ALA A 10 -11.48 -5.20 -3.49
CA ALA A 10 -12.66 -5.10 -4.35
C ALA A 10 -12.43 -4.20 -5.58
N ASP A 11 -11.32 -3.47 -5.65
CA ASP A 11 -10.92 -2.70 -6.83
C ASP A 11 -10.02 -3.54 -7.75
N HIS A 12 -10.63 -4.52 -8.43
CA HIS A 12 -9.91 -5.50 -9.24
C HIS A 12 -9.08 -4.88 -10.36
N LEU A 13 -9.59 -3.83 -11.01
CA LEU A 13 -8.88 -3.13 -12.08
C LEU A 13 -7.59 -2.49 -11.54
N VAL A 14 -7.69 -1.74 -10.45
CA VAL A 14 -6.51 -1.07 -9.87
C VAL A 14 -5.56 -2.09 -9.25
N LEU A 15 -6.06 -3.21 -8.75
CA LEU A 15 -5.22 -4.30 -8.24
C LEU A 15 -4.33 -4.89 -9.34
N ASP A 16 -4.88 -5.17 -10.52
CA ASP A 16 -4.10 -5.69 -11.65
C ASP A 16 -3.10 -4.64 -12.17
N LEU A 17 -3.50 -3.37 -12.25
CA LEU A 17 -2.57 -2.28 -12.62
C LEU A 17 -1.41 -2.13 -11.62
N ASN A 18 -1.65 -2.35 -10.33
CA ASN A 18 -0.61 -2.29 -9.31
C ASN A 18 0.29 -3.53 -9.31
N ARG A 19 -0.24 -4.72 -9.61
CA ARG A 19 0.59 -5.92 -9.88
C ARG A 19 1.54 -5.65 -11.05
N ASP A 20 1.03 -5.09 -12.14
CA ASP A 20 1.87 -4.72 -13.29
C ASP A 20 2.92 -3.68 -12.90
N ALA A 21 2.54 -2.65 -12.14
CA ALA A 21 3.48 -1.65 -11.64
C ALA A 21 4.58 -2.29 -10.77
N GLN A 22 4.21 -3.22 -9.88
CA GLN A 22 5.12 -3.93 -8.98
C GLN A 22 6.24 -4.62 -9.77
N THR A 23 5.92 -5.30 -10.88
CA THR A 23 6.91 -5.98 -11.73
C THR A 23 7.88 -5.02 -12.45
N ARG A 24 7.48 -3.76 -12.62
CA ARG A 24 8.23 -2.73 -13.35
C ARG A 24 9.13 -1.90 -12.44
N LEU A 25 8.84 -1.85 -11.14
CA LEU A 25 9.67 -1.15 -10.17
C LEU A 25 11.07 -1.77 -10.09
N ARG A 26 12.08 -0.90 -9.93
CA ARG A 26 13.51 -1.27 -9.83
C ARG A 26 14.08 -0.96 -8.45
N CYS A 27 13.23 -0.89 -7.45
CA CYS A 27 13.53 -0.66 -6.05
C CYS A 27 12.87 -1.72 -5.18
N GLU A 28 13.21 -1.76 -3.90
CA GLU A 28 12.42 -2.48 -2.90
C GLU A 28 10.96 -2.02 -2.99
N ASN A 29 10.06 -2.99 -3.10
CA ASN A 29 8.64 -2.72 -3.18
C ASN A 29 7.81 -3.86 -2.61
N ARG A 30 6.61 -3.53 -2.15
CA ARG A 30 5.61 -4.49 -1.68
C ARG A 30 4.23 -4.07 -2.15
N LEU A 31 3.39 -5.05 -2.49
CA LEU A 31 1.97 -4.86 -2.75
C LEU A 31 1.17 -5.46 -1.59
N GLU A 32 0.38 -4.62 -0.94
CA GLU A 32 -0.54 -5.01 0.13
C GLU A 32 -1.98 -4.80 -0.36
N VAL A 33 -2.82 -5.82 -0.12
CA VAL A 33 -4.24 -5.81 -0.53
C VAL A 33 -5.11 -5.73 0.71
N VAL A 34 -6.01 -4.75 0.77
CA VAL A 34 -6.97 -4.60 1.88
C VAL A 34 -8.26 -5.33 1.51
N PRO A 35 -8.60 -6.47 2.14
CA PRO A 35 -9.77 -7.26 1.77
C PRO A 35 -11.07 -6.47 1.92
N GLY A 36 -11.95 -6.57 0.93
CA GLY A 36 -13.26 -5.92 0.95
C GLY A 36 -13.26 -4.41 0.68
N ALA A 37 -12.10 -3.75 0.65
CA ALA A 37 -12.00 -2.33 0.36
C ALA A 37 -12.22 -2.03 -1.13
N THR A 38 -13.01 -1.01 -1.45
CA THR A 38 -13.13 -0.43 -2.79
C THR A 38 -12.09 0.67 -3.01
N HIS A 39 -12.21 1.40 -4.12
CA HIS A 39 -11.24 2.38 -4.59
C HIS A 39 -10.82 3.41 -3.52
N LEU A 40 -11.77 3.84 -2.69
CA LEU A 40 -11.59 4.93 -1.73
C LEU A 40 -11.41 4.44 -0.28
N PHE A 41 -11.44 3.13 -0.04
CA PHE A 41 -11.36 2.56 1.32
C PHE A 41 -12.44 3.14 2.27
N GLU A 42 -13.66 3.32 1.78
CA GLU A 42 -14.78 3.86 2.59
C GLU A 42 -15.42 2.79 3.48
N GLU A 43 -15.16 1.51 3.22
CA GLU A 43 -15.70 0.42 4.00
C GLU A 43 -15.13 0.44 5.43
N PRO A 44 -15.93 0.07 6.45
CA PRO A 44 -15.51 0.14 7.85
C PRO A 44 -14.16 -0.57 8.11
N GLY A 45 -13.19 0.14 8.69
CA GLY A 45 -11.88 -0.42 9.03
C GLY A 45 -10.86 -0.45 7.90
N THR A 46 -11.26 -0.14 6.66
CA THR A 46 -10.36 -0.30 5.50
C THR A 46 -9.37 0.84 5.37
N LEU A 47 -9.79 2.08 5.65
CA LEU A 47 -8.89 3.23 5.71
C LEU A 47 -7.91 3.13 6.89
N GLU A 48 -8.37 2.65 8.04
CA GLU A 48 -7.52 2.40 9.21
C GLU A 48 -6.44 1.38 8.85
N ARG A 49 -6.82 0.27 8.20
CA ARG A 49 -5.87 -0.74 7.75
C ARG A 49 -4.84 -0.19 6.76
N ALA A 50 -5.27 0.62 5.79
CA ALA A 50 -4.38 1.27 4.84
C ALA A 50 -3.40 2.23 5.55
N THR A 51 -3.88 2.94 6.57
CA THR A 51 -3.08 3.87 7.38
C THR A 51 -2.02 3.15 8.21
N GLU A 52 -2.37 2.02 8.83
CA GLU A 52 -1.41 1.18 9.56
C GLU A 52 -0.29 0.67 8.66
N LEU A 53 -0.64 0.16 7.48
CA LEU A 53 0.32 -0.31 6.48
C LEU A 53 1.29 0.82 6.07
N ALA A 54 0.76 2.02 5.82
CA ALA A 54 1.57 3.17 5.48
C ALA A 54 2.49 3.61 6.63
N ARG A 55 1.97 3.67 7.86
CA ARG A 55 2.74 3.97 9.07
C ARG A 55 3.92 3.03 9.21
N ASP A 56 3.65 1.72 9.19
CA ASP A 56 4.67 0.69 9.42
C ASP A 56 5.75 0.76 8.33
N TRP A 57 5.35 0.95 7.06
CA TRP A 57 6.30 1.15 5.96
C TRP A 57 7.23 2.33 6.19
N PHE A 58 6.69 3.48 6.59
CA PHE A 58 7.51 4.66 6.85
C PHE A 58 8.43 4.45 8.06
N THR A 59 7.93 3.88 9.15
CA THR A 59 8.74 3.59 10.34
C THR A 59 9.90 2.64 10.03
N ASP A 60 9.69 1.65 9.17
CA ASP A 60 10.71 0.67 8.81
C ASP A 60 11.77 1.23 7.83
N HIS A 61 11.40 2.19 6.97
CA HIS A 61 12.24 2.62 5.83
C HIS A 61 12.74 4.06 5.90
N MET A 62 12.23 4.88 6.84
CA MET A 62 12.78 6.21 7.10
C MET A 62 13.81 6.12 8.22
N ALA A 63 15.03 6.59 7.95
CA ALA A 63 16.01 6.79 9.01
C ALA A 63 15.42 7.73 10.08
N PRO A 64 15.72 7.52 11.37
CA PRO A 64 15.29 8.45 12.41
C PRO A 64 15.74 9.85 12.03
N ALA A 65 14.81 10.81 12.08
CA ALA A 65 15.16 12.21 11.95
C ALA A 65 16.25 12.49 13.00
N HIS A 66 17.44 12.84 12.56
CA HIS A 66 18.48 13.30 13.47
C HIS A 66 17.91 14.53 14.19
N VAL A 67 17.57 14.37 15.47
CA VAL A 67 17.19 15.46 16.38
C VAL A 67 18.46 16.05 16.98
#